data_AF-A0A9Y2IEP4-F1
#
_entry.id   AF-A0A9Y2IEP4-F1
#
_cell.length_a   1.000
_cell.length_b   1.000
_cell.length_c   1.000
_cell.angle_alpha   90.00
_cell.angle_beta   90.00
_cell.angle_gamma   90.00
#
_symmetry.space_group_name_H-M   'P 1'
#
loop_
_entity.id
_entity.type
_entity.pdbx_description
1 polymer ?
#
loop_
_entity_poly.entity_id
_entity_poly.type
_entity_poly.pdbx_seq_one_letter_code
_entity_poly.pdbx_strand_id
1 'polypeptide(L)'
;MSTDPAPFELDGAWELDAQVSVRPERFGALLYHFGTRRLSFLKNPTLLAVVRALPAHATARAACAEAGVAPAELSRYRGALATLAASRMIRPRSV
;
A
#
# COMPACT_ATOMS: atom_id res chain seq x y z
N MET A 1 18.19 13.13 -15.97
CA MET A 1 18.17 12.32 -14.73
C MET A 1 16.81 11.67 -14.63
N SER A 2 16.67 10.44 -15.13
CA SER A 2 15.45 9.66 -14.93
C SER A 2 15.56 9.00 -13.56
N THR A 3 14.86 9.53 -12.57
CA THR A 3 14.68 8.84 -11.30
C THR A 3 13.67 7.72 -11.55
N ASP A 4 14.15 6.57 -12.00
CA ASP A 4 13.34 5.37 -11.90
C ASP A 4 13.10 5.16 -10.40
N PRO A 5 11.85 5.20 -9.90
CA PRO A 5 11.62 4.97 -8.49
C PRO A 5 12.22 3.61 -8.12
N ALA A 6 13.08 3.60 -7.10
CA ALA A 6 13.68 2.38 -6.61
C ALA A 6 12.60 1.30 -6.43
N PRO A 7 12.89 0.04 -6.76
CA PRO A 7 11.95 -1.06 -6.62
C PRO A 7 11.26 -1.03 -5.24
N PHE A 8 9.95 -1.27 -5.19
CA PHE A 8 9.24 -1.32 -3.91
C PHE A 8 9.77 -2.48 -3.06
N GLU A 9 10.25 -2.14 -1.86
CA GLU A 9 10.87 -3.06 -0.90
C GLU A 9 9.81 -3.75 -0.03
N LEU A 10 9.53 -5.01 -0.34
CA LEU A 10 8.58 -5.84 0.43
C LEU A 10 9.08 -6.15 1.85
N ASP A 11 10.39 -6.11 2.04
CA ASP A 11 11.06 -6.33 3.32
C ASP A 11 11.16 -5.06 4.18
N GLY A 12 10.68 -3.92 3.68
CA GLY A 12 10.58 -2.68 4.44
C GLY A 12 9.30 -2.57 5.26
N ALA A 13 9.36 -1.77 6.34
CA ALA A 13 8.19 -1.35 7.09
C ALA A 13 7.50 -0.18 6.39
N TRP A 14 6.18 -0.28 6.21
CA TRP A 14 5.37 0.74 5.52
C TRP A 14 4.16 1.08 6.37
N GLU A 15 3.56 2.23 6.08
CA GLU A 15 2.31 2.65 6.66
C GLU A 15 1.53 3.57 5.71
N LEU A 16 0.25 3.78 5.98
CA LEU A 16 -0.54 4.77 5.28
C LEU A 16 0.01 6.18 5.58
N ASP A 17 0.08 7.03 4.57
CA ASP A 17 0.46 8.43 4.80
C ASP A 17 -0.61 9.12 5.69
N ALA A 18 -0.18 9.91 6.67
CA ALA A 18 -1.08 10.57 7.62
C ALA A 18 -2.06 11.55 6.96
N GLN A 19 -1.76 12.02 5.74
CA GLN A 19 -2.62 12.88 4.94
C GLN A 19 -3.57 12.10 4.02
N VAL A 20 -3.69 10.78 4.18
CA VAL A 20 -4.59 9.94 3.37
C VAL A 20 -5.84 9.57 4.15
N SER A 21 -7.00 9.89 3.58
CA SER A 21 -8.28 9.38 4.03
C SER A 21 -8.62 8.08 3.30
N VAL A 22 -9.10 7.09 4.05
CA VAL A 22 -9.57 5.80 3.53
C VAL A 22 -11.08 5.73 3.65
N ARG A 23 -11.78 5.54 2.54
CA ARG A 23 -13.20 5.23 2.52
C ARG A 23 -13.41 3.80 2.01
N PRO A 24 -13.74 2.84 2.89
CA PRO A 24 -14.05 1.47 2.51
C PRO A 24 -15.31 1.41 1.65
N GLU A 25 -15.30 0.50 0.67
CA GLU A 25 -16.42 0.24 -0.24
C GLU A 25 -16.49 -1.26 -0.53
N ARG A 26 -17.62 -1.76 -1.03
CA ARG A 26 -17.80 -3.20 -1.34
C ARG A 26 -16.73 -3.78 -2.28
N PHE A 27 -16.15 -2.94 -3.13
CA PHE A 27 -15.11 -3.33 -4.09
C PHE A 27 -13.68 -3.17 -3.55
N GLY A 28 -13.50 -2.64 -2.35
CA GLY A 28 -12.21 -2.30 -1.77
C GLY A 28 -12.25 -0.95 -1.08
N ALA A 29 -11.61 0.08 -1.65
CA ALA A 29 -11.61 1.42 -1.06
C ALA A 29 -11.31 2.55 -2.03
N LEU A 30 -11.70 3.75 -1.61
CA LEU A 30 -11.23 5.02 -2.15
C LEU A 30 -10.17 5.60 -1.19
N LEU A 31 -9.01 5.96 -1.73
CA LEU A 31 -7.94 6.64 -0.99
C LEU A 31 -7.80 8.06 -1.51
N TYR A 32 -7.94 9.05 -0.64
CA TYR A 32 -7.75 10.46 -1.00
C TYR A 32 -6.61 11.06 -0.19
N HIS A 33 -5.61 11.61 -0.86
CA HIS A 33 -4.49 12.28 -0.21
C HIS A 33 -4.69 13.79 -0.22
N PHE A 34 -4.82 14.41 0.96
CA PHE A 34 -5.13 15.84 1.09
C PHE A 34 -4.03 16.77 0.56
N GLY A 35 -2.75 16.43 0.78
CA GLY A 35 -1.62 17.21 0.26
C GLY A 35 -1.46 17.18 -1.27
N THR A 36 -1.57 16.01 -1.91
CA THR A 36 -1.46 15.89 -3.38
C THR A 36 -2.75 16.14 -4.13
N ARG A 37 -3.89 16.06 -3.44
CA ARG A 37 -5.25 15.99 -4.02
C ARG A 37 -5.45 14.81 -4.98
N ARG A 38 -4.65 13.75 -4.85
CA ARG A 38 -4.81 12.53 -5.65
C ARG A 38 -5.88 11.63 -5.06
N LEU A 39 -6.59 10.94 -5.95
CA LEU A 39 -7.56 9.89 -5.63
C LEU A 39 -7.05 8.57 -6.20
N SER A 40 -7.04 7.51 -5.39
CA SER A 40 -6.69 6.16 -5.80
C SER A 40 -7.80 5.18 -5.44
N PHE A 41 -7.98 4.16 -6.28
CA PHE A 41 -9.02 3.16 -6.12
C PHE A 41 -8.37 1.81 -5.84
N LEU A 42 -8.61 1.26 -4.65
CA LEU A 42 -8.30 -0.13 -4.36
C LEU A 42 -9.48 -0.96 -4.86
N LYS A 43 -9.32 -1.64 -5.99
CA LYS A 43 -10.37 -2.48 -6.61
C LYS A 43 -10.44 -3.90 -6.04
N ASN A 44 -9.76 -4.14 -4.93
CA ASN A 44 -9.70 -5.44 -4.27
C ASN A 44 -9.77 -5.24 -2.75
N PRO A 45 -10.75 -5.83 -2.03
CA PRO A 45 -10.83 -5.81 -0.57
C PRO A 45 -9.55 -6.35 0.11
N THR A 46 -8.89 -7.35 -0.47
CA THR A 46 -7.63 -7.87 0.07
C THR A 46 -6.53 -6.81 0.05
N LEU A 47 -6.45 -5.97 -1.00
CA LEU A 47 -5.46 -4.88 -1.02
C LEU A 47 -5.75 -3.82 0.06
N LEU A 48 -7.03 -3.54 0.36
CA LEU A 48 -7.39 -2.70 1.50
C LEU A 48 -6.94 -3.35 2.83
N ALA A 49 -7.15 -4.65 3.00
CA ALA A 49 -6.70 -5.38 4.18
C ALA A 49 -5.17 -5.28 4.35
N VAL A 50 -4.41 -5.50 3.27
CA VAL A 50 -2.94 -5.31 3.26
C VAL A 50 -2.56 -3.92 3.75
N VAL A 51 -3.12 -2.86 3.14
CA VAL A 51 -2.80 -1.47 3.48
C VAL A 51 -3.10 -1.15 4.95
N ARG A 52 -4.18 -1.71 5.50
CA ARG A 52 -4.54 -1.56 6.92
C ARG A 52 -3.61 -2.32 7.86
N ALA A 53 -3.08 -3.46 7.43
CA ALA A 53 -2.18 -4.28 8.21
C ALA A 53 -0.74 -3.72 8.23
N LEU A 54 -0.31 -3.01 7.19
CA LEU A 54 1.05 -2.42 7.09
C LEU A 54 1.63 -1.85 8.41
N PRO A 55 0.94 -0.95 9.15
CA PRO A 55 1.48 -0.37 10.38
C PRO A 55 1.64 -1.36 11.54
N ALA A 56 1.08 -2.57 11.47
CA ALA A 56 1.25 -3.62 12.47
C ALA A 56 2.44 -4.55 12.20
N HIS A 57 3.05 -4.47 11.01
CA HIS A 57 4.08 -5.43 10.57
C HIS A 57 5.44 -4.78 10.36
N ALA A 58 6.50 -5.57 10.55
CA ALA A 58 7.87 -5.14 10.24
C ALA A 58 8.14 -5.09 8.73
N THR A 59 7.41 -5.88 7.93
CA THR A 59 7.57 -5.97 6.48
C THR A 59 6.22 -5.91 5.77
N ALA A 60 6.17 -5.30 4.58
CA ALA A 60 4.99 -5.36 3.72
C ALA A 60 4.64 -6.81 3.32
N ARG A 61 5.63 -7.70 3.22
CA ARG A 61 5.39 -9.13 2.99
C ARG A 61 4.58 -9.77 4.12
N ALA A 62 4.88 -9.45 5.38
CA ALA A 62 4.12 -9.98 6.51
C ALA A 62 2.67 -9.46 6.53
N ALA A 63 2.46 -8.18 6.20
CA ALA A 63 1.11 -7.62 6.03
C ALA A 63 0.34 -8.29 4.89
N CYS A 64 1.00 -8.61 3.77
CA CYS A 64 0.41 -9.41 2.69
C CYS A 64 -0.02 -10.80 3.17
N ALA A 65 0.82 -11.49 3.94
CA ALA A 65 0.51 -12.81 4.48
C ALA A 65 -0.67 -12.78 5.45
N GLU A 66 -0.73 -11.79 6.37
CA GLU A 66 -1.88 -11.62 7.28
C GLU A 66 -3.19 -11.40 6.51
N ALA A 67 -3.16 -10.61 5.45
CA ALA A 67 -4.32 -10.35 4.60
C ALA A 67 -4.72 -11.54 3.71
N GLY A 68 -4.02 -12.68 3.78
CA GLY A 68 -4.31 -13.89 3.03
C GLY A 68 -3.78 -13.89 1.59
N VAL A 69 -2.80 -13.03 1.26
CA VAL A 69 -2.16 -13.04 -0.06
C VAL A 69 -1.25 -14.26 -0.19
N ALA A 70 -1.51 -15.12 -1.18
CA ALA A 70 -0.69 -16.28 -1.44
C ALA A 70 0.71 -15.87 -1.96
N PRO A 71 1.78 -16.65 -1.70
CA PRO A 71 3.13 -16.35 -2.20
C PRO A 71 3.20 -16.14 -3.72
N ALA A 72 2.40 -16.90 -4.49
CA ALA A 72 2.31 -16.79 -5.94
C ALA A 72 1.72 -15.44 -6.43
N GLU A 73 0.91 -14.79 -5.60
CA GLU A 73 0.29 -13.49 -5.92
C GLU A 73 1.14 -12.30 -5.46
N LEU A 74 2.19 -12.53 -4.66
CA LEU A 74 2.95 -11.48 -4.00
C LEU A 74 3.56 -10.47 -4.99
N SER A 75 4.01 -10.92 -6.17
CA SER A 75 4.52 -10.04 -7.23
C SER A 75 3.48 -9.03 -7.73
N ARG A 76 2.21 -9.44 -7.81
CA ARG A 76 1.09 -8.56 -8.19
C ARG A 76 0.83 -7.52 -7.12
N TYR A 77 0.80 -7.93 -5.85
CA TYR A 77 0.60 -7.01 -4.72
C TYR A 77 1.77 -6.05 -4.55
N ARG A 78 3.01 -6.51 -4.81
CA ARG A 78 4.19 -5.63 -4.86
C ARG A 78 4.01 -4.50 -5.86
N GLY A 79 3.53 -4.78 -7.07
CA GLY A 79 3.26 -3.73 -8.07
C GLY A 79 2.16 -2.75 -7.64
N ALA A 80 1.10 -3.25 -6.98
CA ALA A 80 0.05 -2.40 -6.44
C ALA A 80 0.58 -1.48 -5.32
N LEU A 81 1.36 -2.03 -4.38
CA LEU A 81 1.98 -1.27 -3.30
C LEU A 81 3.01 -0.26 -3.82
N ALA A 82 3.80 -0.63 -4.83
CA ALA A 82 4.70 0.30 -5.52
C ALA A 82 3.94 1.51 -6.09
N THR A 83 2.79 1.27 -6.72
CA THR A 83 1.91 2.33 -7.25
C THR A 83 1.37 3.23 -6.13
N LEU A 84 1.00 2.64 -4.98
CA LEU A 84 0.55 3.41 -3.81
C LEU A 84 1.68 4.25 -3.22
N ALA A 85 2.90 3.72 -3.14
CA ALA A 85 4.07 4.47 -2.69
C ALA A 85 4.40 5.63 -3.64
N ALA A 86 4.46 5.37 -4.95
CA ALA A 86 4.72 6.40 -5.97
C ALA A 86 3.64 7.51 -6.00
N SER A 87 2.40 7.18 -5.60
CA SER A 87 1.30 8.13 -5.49
C SER A 87 1.20 8.83 -4.13
N ARG A 88 2.13 8.54 -3.19
CA ARG A 88 2.17 9.02 -1.81
C ARG A 88 1.01 8.54 -0.93
N MET A 89 0.33 7.46 -1.31
CA MET A 89 -0.74 6.88 -0.51
C MET A 89 -0.20 6.12 0.70
N ILE A 90 0.95 5.48 0.55
CA ILE A 90 1.70 4.82 1.62
C ILE A 90 3.13 5.36 1.63
N ARG A 91 3.79 5.29 2.78
CA ARG A 91 5.17 5.74 2.98
C ARG A 91 5.95 4.75 3.84
N PRO A 92 7.29 4.75 3.77
CA PRO A 92 8.10 4.03 4.75
C PRO A 92 7.74 4.48 6.17
N ARG A 93 7.64 3.51 7.09
CA ARG A 93 7.44 3.81 8.51
C ARG A 93 8.80 4.19 9.10
N SER A 94 8.92 5.42 9.56
CA SER A 94 10.07 5.84 10.35
C SER A 94 10.02 5.10 11.68
N VAL A 95 11.06 4.32 11.97
CA VAL A 95 11.27 3.68 13.28
C VAL A 95 11.62 4.69 14.35
#